data_AF-A0A942RSI9-F1
#
_entry.id   AF-A0A942RSI9-F1
#
_cell.length_a   1.000
_cell.length_b   1.000
_cell.length_c   1.000
_cell.angle_alpha   90.00
_cell.angle_beta   90.00
_cell.angle_gamma   90.00
#
_symmetry.space_group_name_H-M   'P 1'
#
loop_
_entity.id
_entity.type
_entity.pdbx_description
1 polymer ?
#
loop_
_entity_poly.entity_id
_entity_poly.type
_entity_poly.pdbx_seq_one_letter_code
_entity_poly.pdbx_strand_id
1 'polypeptide(L)' 'MPKKKYVIKLTDYERLELTRIIKTGTSPAKVISRANILLASDSSLGKPLTVAETAERFNTTPTTVQT' A
#
# COMPACT_ATOMS: atom_id res chain seq x y z
N MET A 1 1.69 -19.86 5.12
CA MET A 1 1.04 -18.56 4.87
C MET A 1 2.03 -17.46 5.16
N PRO A 2 2.28 -16.53 4.22
CA PRO A 2 3.31 -15.53 4.45
C PRO A 2 2.74 -14.47 5.42
N LYS A 3 3.29 -14.46 6.64
CA LYS A 3 2.84 -13.60 7.75
C LYS A 3 3.23 -12.14 7.45
N LYS A 4 2.34 -11.19 7.75
CA LYS A 4 2.68 -9.76 7.73
C LYS A 4 3.87 -9.53 8.64
N LYS A 5 5.03 -9.19 8.07
CA LYS A 5 6.25 -8.92 8.84
C LYS A 5 6.24 -7.52 9.47
N TYR A 6 5.43 -6.60 8.92
CA TYR A 6 5.41 -5.20 9.33
C TYR A 6 3.98 -4.67 9.50
N VAL A 7 3.77 -3.92 10.60
CA VAL A 7 2.59 -3.09 10.82
C VAL A 7 2.91 -1.73 10.22
N ILE A 8 2.26 -1.38 9.12
CA ILE A 8 2.44 -0.08 8.45
C ILE A 8 1.55 0.93 9.18
N LYS A 9 2.16 1.96 9.75
CA LYS A 9 1.46 3.13 10.31
C LYS A 9 2.00 4.35 9.59
N LEU A 10 1.18 4.91 8.72
CA LEU A 10 1.55 6.13 8.02
C LEU A 10 1.17 7.35 8.86
N THR A 11 2.06 8.33 8.88
CA THR A 11 1.79 9.68 9.34
C THR A 11 0.90 10.42 8.34
N ASP A 12 0.27 11.51 8.78
CA ASP A 12 -0.58 12.33 7.91
C ASP A 12 0.20 12.89 6.71
N TYR A 13 1.48 13.23 6.91
CA TYR A 13 2.38 13.69 5.86
C TYR A 13 2.64 12.59 4.82
N GLU A 14 2.98 11.37 5.26
CA GLU A 14 3.22 10.24 4.35
C GLU A 14 1.95 9.88 3.57
N ARG A 15 0.77 9.93 4.19
CA ARG A 15 -0.49 9.71 3.47
C ARG A 15 -0.74 10.77 2.41
N LEU A 16 -0.50 12.04 2.73
CA LEU A 16 -0.61 13.14 1.77
C LEU A 16 0.36 12.95 0.60
N GLU A 17 1.60 12.56 0.87
CA GLU A 17 2.60 12.33 -0.17
C GLU A 17 2.25 11.16 -1.07
N LEU A 18 1.84 10.01 -0.52
CA LEU A 18 1.41 8.85 -1.29
C LEU A 18 0.16 9.16 -2.13
N THR A 19 -0.80 9.89 -1.55
CA THR A 19 -1.99 10.35 -2.26
C THR A 19 -1.63 11.31 -3.40
N ARG A 20 -0.65 12.19 -3.18
CA ARG A 20 -0.14 13.10 -4.20
C ARG A 20 0.48 12.31 -5.36
N ILE A 21 1.33 11.32 -5.08
CA ILE A 21 1.96 10.45 -6.09
C ILE A 21 0.91 9.76 -6.97
N ILE A 22 -0.16 9.25 -6.36
CA ILE A 22 -1.25 8.60 -7.08
C ILE A 22 -2.02 9.61 -7.93
N LYS A 23 -2.34 10.78 -7.36
CA LYS A 23 -3.11 11.83 -8.04
C LYS A 23 -2.34 12.50 -9.18
N THR A 24 -1.03 12.71 -9.03
CA THR A 24 -0.24 13.36 -10.07
C THR A 24 0.01 12.43 -11.25
N GLY A 25 0.08 11.11 -11.02
CA GLY A 25 0.23 10.12 -12.09
C GLY A 25 1.54 10.20 -12.89
N THR A 26 2.44 11.11 -12.54
CA THR A 26 3.73 11.35 -13.19
C THR A 26 4.81 10.34 -12.78
N SER A 27 4.57 9.59 -11.71
CA SER A 27 5.50 8.57 -11.24
C SER A 27 5.37 7.28 -12.06
N PRO A 28 6.42 6.45 -12.14
CA PRO A 28 6.34 5.16 -12.81
C PRO A 28 5.20 4.30 -12.24
N ALA A 29 4.57 3.47 -13.09
CA ALA A 29 3.46 2.61 -12.68
C ALA A 29 3.78 1.75 -11.45
N LYS A 30 5.01 1.24 -11.34
CA LYS A 30 5.48 0.47 -10.18
C LYS A 30 5.46 1.27 -8.87
N VAL A 31 5.77 2.56 -8.94
CA VAL A 31 5.76 3.48 -7.77
C VAL A 31 4.32 3.79 -7.36
N ILE A 32 3.45 4.05 -8.33
CA ILE A 32 2.01 4.29 -8.08
C ILE A 32 1.36 3.05 -7.46
N SER A 33 1.65 1.85 -7.99
CA SER A 33 1.14 0.60 -7.40
C SER A 33 1.64 0.38 -5.98
N ARG A 34 2.92 0.66 -5.70
CA ARG A 34 3.45 0.58 -4.34
C ARG A 34 2.80 1.60 -3.40
N ALA A 35 2.56 2.82 -3.86
CA ALA A 35 1.89 3.84 -3.06
C ALA A 35 0.45 3.44 -2.68
N ASN A 36 -0.28 2.84 -3.64
CA ASN A 36 -1.61 2.28 -3.40
C ASN A 36 -1.59 1.13 -2.38
N ILE A 37 -0.64 0.21 -2.49
CA ILE A 37 -0.46 -0.90 -1.54
C ILE A 37 -0.17 -0.38 -0.13
N LEU A 38 0.69 0.64 0.00
CA LEU A 38 1.05 1.24 1.28
C LEU A 38 -0.15 1.93 1.95
N LEU A 39 -0.93 2.72 1.19
CA LEU A 39 -2.14 3.36 1.70
C LEU A 39 -3.21 2.34 2.12
N ALA A 40 -3.41 1.27 1.36
CA ALA A 40 -4.38 0.23 1.69
C ALA A 40 -3.96 -0.63 2.90
N SER A 41 -2.64 -0.73 3.14
CA SER A 41 -2.07 -1.48 4.26
C SER A 41 -1.90 -0.63 5.53
N ASP A 42 -2.23 0.67 5.47
CA ASP A 42 -2.12 1.59 6.58
C ASP A 42 -3.09 1.19 7.71
N SER A 43 -2.51 0.87 8.87
CA SER A 43 -3.23 0.48 10.08
C SER A 43 -3.67 1.66 10.95
N SER A 44 -3.29 2.89 10.59
CA SER A 44 -3.64 4.09 11.36
C SER A 44 -5.10 4.53 11.18
N LEU A 45 -5.73 4.18 10.05
CA LEU A 45 -7.10 4.58 9.70
C LEU A 45 -8.17 3.53 10.02
N GLY A 46 -7.80 2.39 10.60
CA GLY A 46 -8.74 1.32 10.95
C GLY A 46 -8.16 -0.08 10.76
N LYS A 47 -8.99 -1.03 10.31
CA LYS A 47 -8.59 -2.43 10.12
C LYS A 47 -7.78 -2.55 8.82
N PRO A 48 -6.45 -2.72 8.87
CA PRO A 48 -5.63 -2.76 7.67
C PRO A 48 -5.94 -4.03 6.87
N LEU A 49 -6.09 -3.90 5.55
CA LEU A 49 -6.30 -5.04 4.64
C LEU A 49 -5.15 -6.03 4.77
N THR A 50 -5.46 -7.31 4.82
CA THR A 50 -4.44 -8.37 4.83
C THR A 50 -3.63 -8.35 3.52
N VAL A 51 -2.48 -9.03 3.53
CA VAL A 51 -1.64 -9.13 2.33
C VAL A 51 -2.42 -9.74 1.16
N ALA A 52 -3.26 -10.73 1.45
CA ALA A 52 -4.09 -11.40 0.45
C ALA A 52 -5.16 -10.46 -0.12
N GLU A 53 -5.89 -9.74 0.74
CA GLU A 53 -6.92 -8.79 0.30
C GLU A 53 -6.33 -7.60 -0.48
N THR A 54 -5.13 -7.15 -0.09
CA THR A 54 -4.42 -6.08 -0.80
C THR A 54 -3.93 -6.56 -2.17
N ALA A 55 -3.42 -7.79 -2.23
CA ALA A 55 -3.00 -8.43 -3.47
C ALA A 55 -4.16 -8.56 -4.46
N GLU A 56 -5.32 -9.05 -4.01
CA GLU A 56 -6.54 -9.11 -4.82
C GLU A 56 -7.01 -7.73 -5.28
N ARG A 57 -7.11 -6.76 -4.35
CA ARG A 57 -7.63 -5.42 -4.67
C ARG A 57 -6.83 -4.70 -5.75
N PHE A 58 -5.51 -4.91 -5.79
CA PHE A 58 -4.63 -4.26 -6.77
C PHE A 58 -4.16 -5.19 -7.89
N ASN A 59 -4.75 -6.40 -8.02
CA ASN A 59 -4.34 -7.41 -9.00
C ASN A 59 -2.82 -7.67 -9.00
N THR A 60 -2.23 -7.74 -7.80
CA THR A 60 -0.80 -7.99 -7.59
C THR A 60 -0.59 -9.33 -6.88
N THR A 61 0.65 -9.82 -6.85
CA THR A 61 0.98 -11.02 -6.09
C THR A 61 1.23 -10.70 -4.62
N PRO A 62 0.94 -11.63 -3.69
CA PRO A 62 1.27 -11.48 -2.26
C PRO A 62 2.77 -11.20 -2.02
N THR A 63 3.64 -11.70 -2.89
CA THR A 63 5.08 -11.40 -2.87
C THR A 63 5.34 -9.92 -3.14
N THR A 64 4.65 -9.31 -4.10
CA THR A 64 4.78 -7.88 -4.42
C THR A 64 4.39 -6.97 -3.25
N VAL A 65 3.42 -7.41 -2.44
CA VAL A 65 2.99 -6.68 -1.24
C VAL A 65 4.03 -6.80 -0.09
N GLN A 66 4.87 -7.82 -0.11
CA GLN A 66 5.87 -8.09 0.94
C GLN A 66 7.28 -7.59 0.63
N THR A 67 7.55 -7.20 -0.61
CA THR A 67 8.89 -6.85 -1.12
C THR A 67 9.04 -5.36 -1.35
#